data_AF-A0ABD3R8X3-F1
#
_entry.id   AF-A0ABD3R8X3-F1
#
_cell.length_a   1.000
_cell.length_b   1.000
_cell.length_c   1.000
_cell.angle_alpha   90.00
_cell.angle_beta   90.00
_cell.angle_gamma   90.00
#
_symmetry.space_group_name_H-M   'P 1'
#
loop_
_entity.id
_entity.type
_entity.pdbx_description
1 polymer ?
#
loop_
_entity_poly.entity_id
_entity_poly.type
_entity_poly.pdbx_seq_one_letter_code
_entity_poly.pdbx_strand_id
1 'polypeptide(L)'
;DSSQVCGQRHKYIVHPNDRVLLMTSLPRKSLSIGSTWGKLTESNACMARFVSRTSTGGNEGSDFERTAQAILSPLRLAALEAADVKPVTYNKYSFFADILVIRGRNITMLVAPLLSLFLWGLGWQLFFLYGPKNEGAYTDVTDVQEYLVSIETLVEPLITPLAFLLVFRLGRAAVRYWESRQAAGKMVEICRTIIATVNSEFMSPIRLRNKRCAHTPKEQARRDEFDNEHGVEVHNKQNNKDAENGQDDEGHKTGNGQDDEALKLLCEFSCWLAVFPIAVKFLLRPDTRKGWENSAFLPYLVIITQLFMNELAYDLAHFQYNDCLCLHVPTPTSRAIFHQKTSEQINVLFEAFGAMERIQATPLPFAYVVHLRSFLIIYLFLINMIEVAKHEWVSLPFLFLFNWSLLGVEAAAVECESPFDYKSNHLTLGNASVLVARNIGQALKEMVHQ
;
A
#
# COMPACT_ATOMS: atom_id res chain seq x y z
N ASP A 1 22.38 18.84 -52.46
CA ASP A 1 21.13 18.06 -52.38
C ASP A 1 21.21 17.11 -51.20
N SER A 2 21.14 17.52 -49.92
CA SER A 2 20.14 18.36 -49.24
C SER A 2 18.70 17.95 -49.53
N SER A 3 18.03 17.58 -48.44
CA SER A 3 16.58 17.58 -48.19
C SER A 3 15.77 16.31 -48.51
N GLN A 4 14.87 16.00 -47.56
CA GLN A 4 13.80 14.99 -47.56
C GLN A 4 14.32 13.57 -47.32
N VAL A 5 14.15 12.94 -46.15
CA VAL A 5 12.88 12.69 -45.45
C VAL A 5 13.15 12.55 -43.94
N CYS A 6 13.00 13.66 -43.21
CA CYS A 6 12.78 13.66 -41.77
C CYS A 6 11.32 14.06 -41.58
N GLY A 7 10.43 13.11 -41.28
CA GLY A 7 9.01 13.41 -41.19
C GLY A 7 8.11 12.20 -41.18
N GLN A 8 8.14 11.41 -40.10
CA GLN A 8 7.00 10.59 -39.70
C GLN A 8 7.09 10.27 -38.20
N ARG A 9 6.80 11.29 -37.37
CA ARG A 9 6.31 11.06 -36.00
C ARG A 9 5.03 10.23 -36.12
N HIS A 10 5.07 8.98 -35.63
CA HIS A 10 3.85 8.21 -35.42
C HIS A 10 3.00 8.95 -34.37
N LYS A 11 1.95 9.60 -34.87
CA LYS A 11 0.86 10.19 -34.09
C LYS A 11 0.10 9.05 -33.40
N TYR A 12 0.46 8.74 -32.17
CA TYR A 12 -0.51 8.38 -31.14
C TYR A 12 -0.71 9.60 -30.24
N ILE A 13 -1.23 10.68 -30.83
CA ILE A 13 -1.76 11.80 -30.06
C ILE A 13 -3.15 11.35 -29.61
N VAL A 14 -3.23 10.80 -28.40
CA VAL A 14 -4.52 10.71 -27.69
C VAL A 14 -4.91 12.16 -27.40
N HIS A 15 -5.95 12.65 -28.08
CA HIS A 15 -6.44 14.01 -27.89
C HIS A 15 -6.82 14.23 -26.42
N PRO A 16 -6.56 15.41 -25.83
CA PRO A 16 -6.89 15.69 -24.42
C PRO A 16 -8.39 15.55 -24.10
N ASN A 17 -9.28 15.68 -25.11
CA ASN A 17 -10.71 15.43 -24.96
C ASN A 17 -11.10 13.94 -24.92
N ASP A 18 -10.25 13.04 -25.44
CA ASP A 18 -10.51 11.59 -25.39
C ASP A 18 -10.09 10.97 -24.05
N ARG A 19 -9.20 11.63 -23.30
CA ARG A 19 -8.94 11.32 -21.87
C ARG A 19 -10.18 11.56 -20.99
N VAL A 20 -11.09 12.43 -21.43
CA VAL A 20 -12.31 12.83 -20.70
C VAL A 20 -13.54 12.00 -21.12
N LEU A 21 -13.60 11.58 -22.39
CA LEU A 21 -14.74 10.85 -22.95
C LEU A 21 -14.88 9.41 -22.43
N LEU A 22 -13.77 8.75 -22.05
CA LEU A 22 -13.80 7.42 -21.40
C LEU A 22 -14.36 7.45 -19.95
N MET A 23 -14.58 8.63 -19.37
CA MET A 23 -15.03 8.80 -17.97
C MET A 23 -16.49 9.27 -17.81
N THR A 24 -17.23 9.52 -18.89
CA THR A 24 -18.53 10.24 -18.80
C THR A 24 -19.79 9.40 -18.99
N SER A 25 -19.71 8.12 -19.33
CA SER A 25 -20.90 7.27 -19.47
C SER A 25 -21.10 6.39 -18.23
N LEU A 26 -22.03 6.72 -17.33
CA LEU A 26 -22.89 5.76 -16.59
C LEU A 26 -24.02 6.52 -15.82
N PRO A 27 -25.25 5.99 -15.78
CA PRO A 27 -26.47 6.75 -15.51
C PRO A 27 -26.77 6.97 -14.02
N ARG A 28 -27.35 8.14 -13.70
CA ARG A 28 -27.85 8.54 -12.38
C ARG A 28 -29.29 8.06 -12.16
N LYS A 29 -29.51 7.24 -11.12
CA LYS A 29 -30.76 7.02 -10.35
C LYS A 29 -30.46 5.88 -9.36
N SER A 30 -30.75 5.85 -8.06
CA SER A 30 -31.44 6.71 -7.10
C SER A 30 -31.20 6.15 -5.68
N LEU A 31 -31.16 7.04 -4.68
CA LEU A 31 -31.54 6.87 -3.25
C LEU A 31 -30.55 6.39 -2.16
N SER A 32 -30.43 7.30 -1.18
CA SER A 32 -30.38 7.17 0.30
C SER A 32 -29.24 6.44 1.01
N ILE A 33 -28.12 7.16 1.17
CA ILE A 33 -27.57 7.63 2.47
C ILE A 33 -26.56 8.77 2.17
N GLY A 34 -27.10 9.83 1.57
CA GLY A 34 -26.69 11.21 1.81
C GLY A 34 -25.34 11.71 1.30
N SER A 35 -24.25 11.55 2.05
CA SER A 35 -23.18 12.58 2.03
C SER A 35 -21.74 12.08 1.99
N THR A 36 -21.47 10.78 2.10
CA THR A 36 -20.08 10.27 2.17
C THR A 36 -19.53 9.80 0.82
N TRP A 37 -20.40 9.27 -0.06
CA TRP A 37 -19.98 8.58 -1.29
C TRP A 37 -19.94 9.46 -2.53
N GLY A 38 -20.75 10.51 -2.59
CA GLY A 38 -20.62 11.54 -3.62
C GLY A 38 -19.22 12.18 -3.62
N LYS A 39 -18.55 12.21 -2.46
CA LYS A 39 -17.21 12.80 -2.30
C LYS A 39 -16.05 11.87 -2.68
N LEU A 40 -16.19 10.55 -2.60
CA LEU A 40 -15.11 9.63 -3.01
C LEU A 40 -15.06 9.43 -4.53
N THR A 41 -16.23 9.42 -5.18
CA THR A 41 -16.32 9.40 -6.65
C THR A 41 -16.07 10.77 -7.25
N GLU A 42 -16.47 11.86 -6.58
CA GLU A 42 -15.92 13.18 -6.90
C GLU A 42 -14.41 13.25 -6.65
N SER A 43 -13.77 12.41 -5.82
CA SER A 43 -12.31 12.43 -5.63
C SER A 43 -11.53 11.68 -6.71
N ASN A 44 -12.11 10.63 -7.33
CA ASN A 44 -11.50 9.99 -8.51
C ASN A 44 -11.87 10.73 -9.80
N ALA A 45 -13.06 11.31 -9.88
CA ALA A 45 -13.37 12.34 -10.87
C ALA A 45 -12.62 13.66 -10.56
N CYS A 46 -12.13 13.87 -9.33
CA CYS A 46 -11.23 14.97 -8.98
C CYS A 46 -9.83 14.64 -9.45
N MET A 47 -9.32 13.40 -9.36
CA MET A 47 -8.05 13.02 -10.00
C MET A 47 -8.10 13.22 -11.53
N ALA A 48 -9.22 12.85 -12.17
CA ALA A 48 -9.45 13.15 -13.59
C ALA A 48 -9.68 14.65 -13.88
N ARG A 49 -10.31 15.40 -12.97
CA ARG A 49 -10.44 16.87 -13.04
C ARG A 49 -9.18 17.62 -12.60
N PHE A 50 -8.24 16.97 -11.89
CA PHE A 50 -6.94 17.51 -11.47
C PHE A 50 -6.05 17.58 -12.71
N VAL A 51 -6.15 16.55 -13.56
CA VAL A 51 -5.57 16.51 -14.91
C VAL A 51 -6.22 17.54 -15.85
N SER A 52 -7.47 17.95 -15.63
CA SER A 52 -8.21 18.86 -16.54
C SER A 52 -8.35 20.32 -16.07
N ARG A 53 -7.83 20.72 -14.90
CA ARG A 53 -7.95 22.09 -14.34
C ARG A 53 -6.64 22.87 -14.19
N THR A 54 -5.55 22.39 -14.76
CA THR A 54 -4.31 23.19 -14.90
C THR A 54 -4.43 24.33 -15.92
N SER A 55 -5.62 24.61 -16.47
CA SER A 55 -5.87 25.74 -17.38
C SER A 55 -7.11 26.57 -17.03
N THR A 56 -7.27 27.07 -15.80
CA THR A 56 -8.05 28.31 -15.58
C THR A 56 -7.74 28.93 -14.22
N GLY A 57 -6.99 30.04 -14.25
CA GLY A 57 -7.14 31.24 -13.42
C GLY A 57 -7.31 31.14 -11.90
N GLY A 58 -6.31 31.67 -11.17
CA GLY A 58 -6.55 32.45 -9.95
C GLY A 58 -6.34 31.73 -8.61
N ASN A 59 -5.08 31.65 -8.15
CA ASN A 59 -4.64 32.03 -6.79
C ASN A 59 -3.15 31.65 -6.62
N GLU A 60 -2.29 32.60 -6.31
CA GLU A 60 -0.82 32.49 -6.24
C GLU A 60 -0.34 31.60 -5.07
N GLY A 61 -0.50 30.28 -5.18
CA GLY A 61 0.30 29.31 -4.46
C GLY A 61 1.13 28.55 -5.48
N SER A 62 2.41 28.30 -5.19
CA SER A 62 3.25 27.44 -6.03
C SER A 62 2.54 26.11 -6.26
N ASP A 63 2.59 25.57 -7.48
CA ASP A 63 1.86 24.33 -7.83
C ASP A 63 2.23 23.14 -6.91
N PHE A 64 3.41 23.18 -6.29
CA PHE A 64 3.81 22.30 -5.19
C PHE A 64 2.92 22.38 -3.95
N GLU A 65 2.61 23.60 -3.50
CA GLU A 65 1.82 23.79 -2.28
C GLU A 65 0.40 23.27 -2.52
N ARG A 66 -0.16 23.48 -3.72
CA ARG A 66 -1.45 22.90 -4.13
C ARG A 66 -1.41 21.38 -4.18
N THR A 67 -0.36 20.81 -4.78
CA THR A 67 -0.19 19.36 -4.90
C THR A 67 0.03 18.70 -3.54
N ALA A 68 0.88 19.29 -2.69
CA ALA A 68 1.12 18.84 -1.33
C ALA A 68 -0.16 18.94 -0.49
N GLN A 69 -0.94 20.02 -0.61
CA GLN A 69 -2.24 20.16 0.05
C GLN A 69 -3.27 19.13 -0.43
N ALA A 70 -3.27 18.81 -1.72
CA ALA A 70 -4.14 17.76 -2.27
C ALA A 70 -3.77 16.37 -1.69
N ILE A 71 -2.48 16.02 -1.70
CA ILE A 71 -1.96 14.77 -1.12
C ILE A 71 -2.24 14.69 0.38
N LEU A 72 -1.97 15.77 1.12
CA LEU A 72 -2.11 15.88 2.57
C LEU A 72 -3.53 16.27 3.02
N SER A 73 -4.52 16.22 2.13
CA SER A 73 -5.87 16.65 2.46
C SER A 73 -6.40 15.87 3.68
N PRO A 74 -6.83 16.58 4.76
CA PRO A 74 -7.12 15.93 6.05
C PRO A 74 -8.29 14.95 5.94
N LEU A 75 -9.26 15.23 5.08
CA LEU A 75 -10.38 14.34 4.79
C LEU A 75 -9.92 13.02 4.15
N ARG A 76 -8.93 13.07 3.25
CA ARG A 76 -8.39 11.88 2.59
C ARG A 76 -7.57 11.04 3.56
N LEU A 77 -6.69 11.67 4.34
CA LEU A 77 -5.88 10.97 5.33
C LEU A 77 -6.76 10.33 6.42
N ALA A 78 -7.78 11.06 6.90
CA ALA A 78 -8.73 10.53 7.86
C ALA A 78 -9.55 9.37 7.28
N ALA A 79 -9.94 9.43 5.99
CA ALA A 79 -10.63 8.33 5.33
C ALA A 79 -9.74 7.08 5.19
N LEU A 80 -8.46 7.25 4.86
CA LEU A 80 -7.50 6.15 4.76
C LEU A 80 -7.22 5.50 6.13
N GLU A 81 -7.10 6.31 7.18
CA GLU A 81 -6.90 5.86 8.56
C GLU A 81 -8.17 5.18 9.12
N ALA A 82 -9.36 5.71 8.82
CA ALA A 82 -10.64 5.13 9.21
C ALA A 82 -10.99 3.85 8.44
N ALA A 83 -10.37 3.62 7.28
CA ALA A 83 -10.60 2.43 6.47
C ALA A 83 -9.97 1.17 7.06
N ASP A 84 -9.06 1.29 8.03
CA ASP A 84 -8.51 0.15 8.76
C ASP A 84 -9.03 0.14 10.21
N VAL A 85 -9.23 -1.07 10.77
CA VAL A 85 -9.50 -1.20 12.20
C VAL A 85 -8.24 -0.80 12.97
N LYS A 86 -8.39 0.07 13.98
CA LYS A 86 -7.27 0.50 14.81
C LYS A 86 -6.52 -0.71 15.38
N PRO A 87 -5.18 -0.77 15.20
CA PRO A 87 -4.39 -1.91 15.66
C PRO A 87 -4.43 -1.97 17.18
N VAL A 88 -4.39 -3.19 17.72
CA VAL A 88 -4.28 -3.39 19.17
C VAL A 88 -2.84 -3.05 19.58
N THR A 89 -2.68 -2.03 20.42
CA THR A 89 -1.37 -1.64 20.95
C THR A 89 -0.96 -2.59 22.05
N TYR A 90 0.07 -3.40 21.81
CA TYR A 90 0.65 -4.30 22.81
C TYR A 90 1.58 -3.52 23.76
N ASN A 91 1.30 -3.54 25.07
CA ASN A 91 2.16 -2.92 26.07
C ASN A 91 3.05 -3.97 26.74
N LYS A 92 4.35 -3.95 26.42
CA LYS A 92 5.34 -4.93 26.90
C LYS A 92 5.38 -5.10 28.43
N TYR A 93 4.99 -4.07 29.19
CA TYR A 93 5.09 -4.04 30.65
C TYR A 93 3.77 -4.36 31.36
N SER A 94 2.66 -4.54 30.63
CA SER A 94 1.33 -4.76 31.21
C SER A 94 0.86 -6.21 31.01
N PHE A 95 1.51 -7.15 31.70
CA PHE A 95 1.22 -8.58 31.55
C PHE A 95 -0.25 -8.94 31.89
N PHE A 96 -0.75 -8.55 33.06
CA PHE A 96 -2.09 -8.95 33.51
C PHE A 96 -3.23 -8.22 32.81
N ALA A 97 -3.02 -6.97 32.37
CA ALA A 97 -4.05 -6.21 31.68
C ALA A 97 -4.36 -6.83 30.31
N ASP A 98 -3.31 -7.26 29.59
CA ASP A 98 -3.43 -7.77 28.21
C ASP A 98 -3.98 -9.22 28.15
N ILE A 99 -3.87 -10.00 29.24
CA ILE A 99 -4.36 -11.40 29.30
C ILE A 99 -5.89 -11.50 29.19
N LEU A 100 -6.62 -10.54 29.78
CA LEU A 100 -8.08 -10.53 29.80
C LEU A 100 -8.69 -9.66 28.70
N VAL A 101 -7.88 -9.10 27.80
CA VAL A 101 -8.39 -8.33 26.65
C VAL A 101 -9.09 -9.27 25.67
N ILE A 102 -10.38 -9.02 25.50
CA ILE A 102 -11.27 -9.74 24.57
C ILE A 102 -11.07 -9.22 23.13
N ARG A 103 -10.69 -7.96 22.97
CA ARG A 103 -10.52 -7.31 21.67
C ARG A 103 -9.32 -7.88 20.90
N GLY A 104 -9.55 -8.34 19.69
CA GLY A 104 -8.52 -8.94 18.83
C GLY A 104 -8.34 -10.45 19.00
N ARG A 105 -9.10 -11.10 19.88
CA ARG A 105 -9.20 -12.56 19.88
C ARG A 105 -10.21 -13.02 18.84
N ASN A 106 -9.92 -14.11 18.13
CA ASN A 106 -10.86 -14.76 17.23
C ASN A 106 -11.88 -15.59 18.03
N ILE A 107 -12.71 -14.89 18.80
CA ILE A 107 -13.64 -15.48 19.79
C ILE A 107 -14.71 -16.30 19.09
N THR A 108 -15.17 -15.88 17.92
CA THR A 108 -16.19 -16.60 17.15
C THR A 108 -15.72 -18.01 16.79
N MET A 109 -14.43 -18.17 16.45
CA MET A 109 -13.85 -19.48 16.15
C MET A 109 -13.64 -20.34 17.41
N LEU A 110 -13.42 -19.71 18.57
CA LEU A 110 -13.04 -20.41 19.80
C LEU A 110 -14.25 -20.78 20.67
N VAL A 111 -15.25 -19.91 20.80
CA VAL A 111 -16.39 -20.09 21.72
C VAL A 111 -17.28 -21.27 21.31
N ALA A 112 -17.61 -21.41 20.03
CA ALA A 112 -18.48 -22.48 19.55
C ALA A 112 -17.90 -23.89 19.84
N PRO A 113 -16.66 -24.23 19.44
CA PRO A 113 -16.09 -25.54 19.75
C PRO A 113 -15.83 -25.71 21.25
N LEU A 114 -15.37 -24.68 21.96
CA LEU A 114 -15.10 -24.77 23.39
C LEU A 114 -16.39 -25.07 24.19
N LEU A 115 -17.49 -24.40 23.85
CA LEU A 115 -18.79 -24.63 24.48
C LEU A 115 -19.32 -26.03 24.13
N SER A 116 -19.15 -26.48 22.88
CA SER A 116 -19.54 -27.84 22.48
C SER A 116 -18.79 -28.93 23.24
N LEU A 117 -17.47 -28.76 23.45
CA LEU A 117 -16.65 -29.71 24.22
C LEU A 117 -16.98 -29.68 25.71
N PHE A 118 -17.30 -28.50 26.25
CA PHE A 118 -17.76 -28.38 27.63
C PHE A 118 -19.11 -29.08 27.85
N LEU A 119 -20.07 -28.89 26.93
CA LEU A 119 -21.34 -29.61 26.97
C LEU A 119 -21.15 -31.13 26.77
N TRP A 120 -20.20 -31.53 25.92
CA TRP A 120 -19.85 -32.93 25.72
C TRP A 120 -19.32 -33.58 27.01
N GLY A 121 -18.36 -32.93 27.69
CA GLY A 121 -17.85 -33.40 28.98
C GLY A 121 -18.92 -33.43 30.06
N LEU A 122 -19.79 -32.41 30.13
CA LEU A 122 -20.95 -32.41 31.02
C LEU A 122 -21.93 -33.56 30.72
N GLY A 123 -22.16 -33.87 29.44
CA GLY A 123 -23.01 -34.98 29.02
C GLY A 123 -22.50 -36.32 29.55
N TRP A 124 -21.20 -36.59 29.43
CA TRP A 124 -20.58 -37.79 30.00
C TRP A 124 -20.63 -37.80 31.53
N GLN A 125 -20.40 -36.66 32.17
CA GLN A 125 -20.48 -36.57 33.63
C GLN A 125 -21.89 -36.89 34.14
N LEU A 126 -22.93 -36.38 33.46
CA LEU A 126 -24.32 -36.70 33.78
C LEU A 126 -24.65 -38.17 33.51
N PHE A 127 -24.10 -38.74 32.45
CA PHE A 127 -24.24 -40.16 32.14
C PHE A 127 -23.64 -41.05 33.25
N PHE A 128 -22.46 -40.72 33.77
CA PHE A 128 -21.85 -41.47 34.88
C PHE A 128 -22.59 -41.28 36.22
N LEU A 129 -23.20 -40.11 36.43
CA LEU A 129 -23.92 -39.81 37.67
C LEU A 129 -25.32 -40.45 37.72
N TYR A 130 -26.09 -40.35 36.63
CA TYR A 130 -27.49 -40.77 36.55
C TYR A 130 -27.72 -42.07 35.77
N GLY A 131 -26.66 -42.67 35.21
CA GLY A 131 -26.77 -43.91 34.45
C GLY A 131 -27.27 -45.08 35.32
N PRO A 132 -27.89 -46.10 34.70
CA PRO A 132 -28.46 -47.23 35.42
C PRO A 132 -27.37 -48.09 36.09
N LYS A 133 -27.30 -48.02 37.42
CA LYS A 133 -26.45 -48.87 38.25
C LYS A 133 -27.26 -50.08 38.72
N ASN A 134 -27.57 -50.98 37.79
CA ASN A 134 -28.31 -52.20 38.10
C ASN A 134 -27.33 -53.34 38.26
N GLU A 135 -27.21 -53.89 39.47
CA GLU A 135 -26.47 -55.12 39.74
C GLU A 135 -27.02 -56.24 38.83
N GLY A 136 -26.26 -56.60 37.78
CA GLY A 136 -26.58 -57.72 36.88
C GLY A 136 -27.07 -57.37 35.46
N ALA A 137 -27.06 -56.11 35.02
CA ALA A 137 -27.31 -55.75 33.62
C ALA A 137 -26.01 -55.77 32.79
N TYR A 138 -26.07 -56.23 31.54
CA TYR A 138 -24.92 -56.39 30.61
C TYR A 138 -24.21 -55.08 30.20
N THR A 139 -24.71 -53.92 30.61
CA THR A 139 -24.07 -52.62 30.38
C THR A 139 -24.14 -51.80 31.67
N ASP A 140 -23.31 -52.16 32.65
CA ASP A 140 -23.13 -51.32 33.83
C ASP A 140 -22.30 -50.08 33.43
N VAL A 141 -22.62 -48.95 34.05
CA VAL A 141 -21.94 -47.67 33.81
C VAL A 141 -20.47 -47.75 34.22
N THR A 142 -20.18 -48.59 35.21
CA THR A 142 -18.85 -48.91 35.73
C THR A 142 -17.98 -49.58 34.66
N ASP A 143 -18.52 -50.54 33.90
CA ASP A 143 -17.79 -51.22 32.81
C ASP A 143 -17.39 -50.25 31.69
N VAL A 144 -18.28 -49.30 31.37
CA VAL A 144 -17.98 -48.24 30.38
C VAL A 144 -16.89 -47.32 30.89
N GLN A 145 -16.94 -46.94 32.17
CA GLN A 145 -15.92 -46.08 32.80
C GLN A 145 -14.54 -46.76 32.79
N GLU A 146 -14.46 -48.04 33.14
CA GLU A 146 -13.22 -48.82 33.12
C GLU A 146 -12.67 -48.99 31.69
N TYR A 147 -13.55 -49.26 30.72
CA TYR A 147 -13.16 -49.35 29.31
C TYR A 147 -12.57 -48.03 28.79
N LEU A 148 -13.18 -46.89 29.13
CA LEU A 148 -12.69 -45.58 28.72
C LEU A 148 -11.34 -45.25 29.34
N VAL A 149 -11.13 -45.58 30.61
CA VAL A 149 -9.82 -45.43 31.27
C VAL A 149 -8.77 -46.34 30.61
N SER A 150 -9.14 -47.54 30.16
CA SER A 150 -8.20 -48.43 29.46
C SER A 150 -7.66 -47.83 28.15
N ILE A 151 -8.48 -47.05 27.43
CA ILE A 151 -8.12 -46.39 26.17
C ILE A 151 -7.15 -45.21 26.39
N GLU A 152 -7.03 -44.67 27.61
CA GLU A 152 -6.13 -43.56 27.97
C GLU A 152 -4.70 -43.81 27.45
N THR A 153 -4.19 -45.04 27.63
CA THR A 153 -2.85 -45.44 27.21
C THR A 153 -2.58 -45.31 25.70
N LEU A 154 -3.64 -45.34 24.88
CA LEU A 154 -3.56 -45.15 23.43
C LEU A 154 -3.73 -43.69 23.02
N VAL A 155 -4.51 -42.92 23.76
CA VAL A 155 -4.87 -41.53 23.42
C VAL A 155 -3.88 -40.52 23.98
N GLU A 156 -3.37 -40.72 25.19
CA GLU A 156 -2.45 -39.80 25.84
C GLU A 156 -1.20 -39.51 24.98
N PRO A 157 -0.53 -40.50 24.35
CA PRO A 157 0.65 -40.24 23.51
C PRO A 157 0.37 -39.38 22.29
N LEU A 158 -0.89 -39.28 21.83
CA LEU A 158 -1.28 -38.50 20.65
C LEU A 158 -1.14 -36.98 20.86
N ILE A 159 -1.04 -36.50 22.10
CA ILE A 159 -0.82 -35.07 22.38
C ILE A 159 0.50 -34.57 21.80
N THR A 160 1.54 -35.40 21.85
CA THR A 160 2.88 -35.01 21.39
C THR A 160 2.90 -34.69 19.90
N PRO A 161 2.50 -35.61 18.99
CA PRO A 161 2.43 -35.29 17.57
C PRO A 161 1.43 -34.17 17.26
N LEU A 162 0.32 -34.07 17.99
CA LEU A 162 -0.65 -32.98 17.82
C LEU A 162 -0.05 -31.61 18.16
N ALA A 163 0.67 -31.51 19.28
CA ALA A 163 1.35 -30.30 19.70
C ALA A 163 2.41 -29.88 18.69
N PHE A 164 3.22 -30.83 18.18
CA PHE A 164 4.15 -30.55 17.09
C PHE A 164 3.45 -29.99 15.86
N LEU A 165 2.37 -30.63 15.40
CA LEU A 165 1.61 -30.18 14.25
C LEU A 165 1.04 -28.76 14.43
N LEU A 166 0.50 -28.45 15.61
CA LEU A 166 0.00 -27.11 15.95
C LEU A 166 1.11 -26.05 15.93
N VAL A 167 2.27 -26.34 16.52
CA VAL A 167 3.43 -25.43 16.53
C VAL A 167 3.96 -25.22 15.12
N PHE A 168 4.12 -26.28 14.32
CA PHE A 168 4.53 -26.16 12.93
C PHE A 168 3.56 -25.30 12.13
N ARG A 169 2.26 -25.49 12.33
CA ARG A 169 1.22 -24.69 11.67
C ARG A 169 1.34 -23.22 12.03
N LEU A 170 1.41 -22.92 13.34
CA LEU A 170 1.56 -21.56 13.83
C LEU A 170 2.83 -20.92 13.26
N GLY A 171 3.94 -21.67 13.21
CA GLY A 171 5.19 -21.24 12.60
C GLY A 171 5.04 -20.84 11.13
N ARG A 172 4.37 -21.68 10.31
CA ARG A 172 4.12 -21.36 8.90
C ARG A 172 3.22 -20.14 8.71
N ALA A 173 2.18 -20.00 9.53
CA ALA A 173 1.31 -18.83 9.51
C ALA A 173 2.05 -17.56 9.94
N ALA A 174 2.89 -17.64 10.98
CA ALA A 174 3.68 -16.52 11.46
C ALA A 174 4.69 -16.01 10.42
N VAL A 175 5.38 -16.91 9.71
CA VAL A 175 6.30 -16.52 8.61
C VAL A 175 5.54 -15.71 7.56
N ARG A 176 4.37 -16.19 7.13
CA ARG A 176 3.53 -15.49 6.13
C ARG A 176 3.12 -14.08 6.60
N TYR A 177 2.76 -13.94 7.87
CA TYR A 177 2.42 -12.65 8.48
C TYR A 177 3.61 -11.67 8.47
N TRP A 178 4.79 -12.14 8.89
CA TRP A 178 5.99 -11.30 8.94
C TRP A 178 6.54 -10.95 7.56
N GLU A 179 6.51 -11.87 6.59
CA GLU A 179 6.87 -11.60 5.20
C GLU A 179 5.98 -10.51 4.59
N SER A 180 4.67 -10.58 4.84
CA SER A 180 3.72 -9.55 4.39
C SER A 180 4.03 -8.19 5.00
N ARG A 181 4.36 -8.16 6.29
CA ARG A 181 4.73 -6.92 6.99
C ARG A 181 6.04 -6.34 6.45
N GLN A 182 7.01 -7.19 6.17
CA GLN A 182 8.29 -6.78 5.58
C GLN A 182 8.08 -6.20 4.18
N ALA A 183 7.26 -6.83 3.35
CA ALA A 183 6.95 -6.33 2.01
C ALA A 183 6.22 -4.98 2.04
N ALA A 184 5.23 -4.82 2.92
CA ALA A 184 4.54 -3.54 3.12
C ALA A 184 5.48 -2.45 3.66
N GLY A 185 6.40 -2.79 4.56
CA GLY A 185 7.43 -1.86 5.05
C GLY A 185 8.40 -1.44 3.95
N LYS A 186 8.88 -2.41 3.14
CA LYS A 186 9.75 -2.17 1.98
C LYS A 186 9.09 -1.23 0.97
N MET A 187 7.80 -1.40 0.70
CA MET A 187 7.02 -0.47 -0.14
C MET A 187 7.09 0.97 0.38
N VAL A 188 6.85 1.20 1.68
CA VAL A 188 6.91 2.55 2.28
C VAL A 188 8.32 3.15 2.16
N GLU A 189 9.34 2.35 2.44
CA GLU A 189 10.75 2.74 2.36
C GLU A 189 11.15 3.13 0.93
N ILE A 190 10.74 2.35 -0.07
CA ILE A 190 11.05 2.61 -1.47
C ILE A 190 10.33 3.87 -1.97
N CYS A 191 9.04 4.05 -1.66
CA CYS A 191 8.33 5.29 -2.00
C CYS A 191 9.05 6.52 -1.44
N ARG A 192 9.55 6.45 -0.20
CA ARG A 192 10.34 7.54 0.41
C ARG A 192 11.67 7.75 -0.30
N THR A 193 12.34 6.67 -0.68
CA THR A 193 13.64 6.74 -1.38
C THR A 193 13.48 7.33 -2.78
N ILE A 194 12.46 6.92 -3.53
CA ILE A 194 12.15 7.43 -4.87
C ILE A 194 11.89 8.94 -4.85
N ILE A 195 11.05 9.43 -3.94
CA ILE A 195 10.78 10.88 -3.92
C ILE A 195 12.03 11.67 -3.51
N ALA A 196 12.86 11.14 -2.62
CA ALA A 196 14.10 11.78 -2.21
C ALA A 196 15.14 11.84 -3.36
N THR A 197 15.31 10.74 -4.10
CA THR A 197 16.24 10.69 -5.25
C THR A 197 15.79 11.67 -6.32
N VAL A 198 14.50 11.60 -6.72
CA VAL A 198 13.93 12.50 -7.71
C VAL A 198 14.08 13.96 -7.29
N ASN A 199 13.71 14.32 -6.06
CA ASN A 199 13.84 15.71 -5.59
C ASN A 199 15.29 16.21 -5.56
N SER A 200 16.24 15.37 -5.14
CA SER A 200 17.66 15.76 -5.04
C SER A 200 18.30 16.02 -6.41
N GLU A 201 17.98 15.19 -7.40
CA GLU A 201 18.50 15.29 -8.76
C GLU A 201 17.87 16.48 -9.49
N PHE A 202 16.60 16.80 -9.21
CA PHE A 202 15.88 17.97 -9.75
C PHE A 202 16.36 19.31 -9.18
N MET A 203 16.55 19.40 -7.87
CA MET A 203 16.87 20.67 -7.22
C MET A 203 18.33 21.09 -7.40
N SER A 204 19.24 20.18 -7.76
CA SER A 204 20.65 20.52 -7.95
C SER A 204 20.90 21.45 -9.17
N PRO A 205 20.38 21.19 -10.39
CA PRO A 205 20.54 22.11 -11.52
C PRO A 205 19.77 23.43 -11.34
N ILE A 206 18.54 23.41 -10.81
CA ILE A 206 17.75 24.63 -10.57
C ILE A 206 18.50 25.58 -9.61
N ARG A 207 19.06 25.05 -8.51
CA ARG A 207 19.86 25.84 -7.56
C ARG A 207 21.15 26.39 -8.18
N LEU A 208 21.85 25.59 -8.99
CA LEU A 208 23.06 26.05 -9.67
C LEU A 208 22.76 27.18 -10.67
N ARG A 209 21.62 27.09 -11.37
CA ARG A 209 21.16 28.14 -12.30
C ARG A 209 20.82 29.42 -11.54
N ASN A 210 20.02 29.35 -10.48
CA ASN A 210 19.63 30.51 -9.68
C ASN A 210 20.84 31.20 -9.01
N LYS A 211 21.81 30.42 -8.48
CA LYS A 211 23.04 30.98 -7.91
C LYS A 211 23.91 31.70 -8.95
N ARG A 212 23.97 31.21 -10.19
CA ARG A 212 24.77 31.84 -11.26
C ARG A 212 24.11 33.11 -11.80
N CYS A 213 22.79 33.13 -11.95
CA CYS A 213 22.03 34.34 -12.28
C CYS A 213 22.15 35.43 -11.20
N ALA A 214 22.29 35.05 -9.92
CA ALA A 214 22.50 36.00 -8.83
C ALA A 214 23.91 36.64 -8.81
N HIS A 215 24.93 35.98 -9.36
CA HIS A 215 26.32 36.46 -9.34
C HIS A 215 26.75 37.26 -10.58
N THR A 216 25.92 37.35 -11.62
CA THR A 216 26.28 37.91 -12.93
C THR A 216 25.90 39.38 -13.25
N PRO A 217 25.43 40.27 -12.35
CA PRO A 217 25.19 41.67 -12.76
C PRO A 217 26.45 42.42 -13.23
N LYS A 218 27.63 42.08 -12.68
CA LYS A 218 28.89 42.82 -12.94
C LYS A 218 29.80 42.17 -14.00
N GLU A 219 29.54 40.92 -14.38
CA GLU A 219 30.30 40.22 -15.43
C GLU A 219 29.59 40.27 -16.78
N GLN A 220 28.25 40.36 -16.82
CA GLN A 220 27.51 40.67 -18.05
C GLN A 220 27.76 42.12 -18.51
N ALA A 221 27.68 43.10 -17.60
CA ALA A 221 28.00 44.49 -17.92
C ALA A 221 29.45 44.69 -18.44
N ARG A 222 30.41 43.87 -17.97
CA ARG A 222 31.80 43.91 -18.47
C ARG A 222 32.01 43.22 -19.81
N ARG A 223 31.14 42.27 -20.20
CA ARG A 223 31.16 41.71 -21.57
C ARG A 223 30.54 42.67 -22.56
N ASP A 224 29.46 43.35 -22.16
CA ASP A 224 28.79 44.35 -23.00
C ASP A 224 29.66 45.60 -23.23
N GLU A 225 30.54 45.96 -22.29
CA GLU A 225 31.58 46.98 -22.48
C GLU A 225 32.72 46.50 -23.40
N PHE A 226 33.13 45.23 -23.29
CA PHE A 226 34.24 44.68 -24.08
C PHE A 226 33.86 44.44 -25.56
N ASP A 227 32.62 44.06 -25.82
CA ASP A 227 32.07 43.89 -27.18
C ASP A 227 31.79 45.24 -27.88
N ASN A 228 31.58 46.32 -27.12
CA ASN A 228 31.46 47.68 -27.65
C ASN A 228 32.81 48.31 -28.01
N GLU A 229 33.92 47.89 -27.39
CA GLU A 229 35.25 48.45 -27.68
C GLU A 229 35.97 47.78 -28.87
N HIS A 230 35.60 46.55 -29.23
CA HIS A 230 36.32 45.77 -30.26
C HIS A 230 35.56 45.56 -31.58
N GLY A 231 34.44 46.27 -31.77
CA GLY A 231 33.53 46.09 -32.90
C GLY A 231 33.35 47.31 -33.81
N VAL A 232 34.38 48.11 -34.11
CA VAL A 232 34.26 49.18 -35.11
C VAL A 232 35.50 49.24 -36.01
N GLU A 233 35.45 48.49 -37.11
CA GLU A 233 35.86 48.97 -38.43
C GLU A 233 35.48 47.93 -39.49
N VAL A 234 34.48 48.23 -40.32
CA VAL A 234 34.54 48.19 -41.79
C VAL A 234 33.15 48.55 -42.36
N HIS A 235 33.12 49.76 -42.92
CA HIS A 235 32.30 50.24 -44.04
C HIS A 235 30.77 50.27 -43.93
N ASN A 236 30.33 51.46 -43.51
CA ASN A 236 29.15 52.19 -43.95
C ASN A 236 29.04 52.28 -45.49
N LYS A 237 27.82 52.08 -46.05
CA LYS A 237 27.25 52.91 -47.14
C LYS A 237 25.76 52.63 -47.34
N GLN A 238 24.97 53.72 -47.32
CA GLN A 238 23.62 53.92 -47.89
C GLN A 238 22.50 52.99 -47.35
N ASN A 239 21.39 53.45 -46.76
CA ASN A 239 20.62 54.67 -46.96
C ASN A 239 19.75 54.95 -45.73
N ASN A 240 19.54 56.24 -45.46
CA ASN A 240 18.66 56.78 -44.43
C ASN A 240 17.22 56.93 -44.97
N LYS A 241 16.24 56.92 -44.06
CA LYS A 241 14.78 57.13 -44.23
C LYS A 241 13.96 55.85 -44.46
N ASP A 242 13.42 55.26 -43.40
CA ASP A 242 12.12 55.66 -42.84
C ASP A 242 11.95 55.05 -41.44
N ALA A 243 11.32 55.85 -40.58
CA ALA A 243 11.11 55.57 -39.17
C ALA A 243 9.98 54.56 -38.95
N GLU A 244 10.01 53.95 -37.76
CA GLU A 244 8.89 53.26 -37.09
C GLU A 244 8.37 51.97 -37.72
N ASN A 245 8.85 50.84 -37.21
CA ASN A 245 7.97 49.84 -36.60
C ASN A 245 8.78 48.93 -35.68
N GLY A 246 8.32 48.81 -34.44
CA GLY A 246 8.91 47.95 -33.43
C GLY A 246 8.89 46.48 -33.85
N GLN A 247 9.99 45.80 -33.57
CA GLN A 247 10.03 44.36 -33.45
C GLN A 247 10.61 44.04 -32.09
N ASP A 248 9.77 43.35 -31.34
CA ASP A 248 9.81 43.15 -29.91
C ASP A 248 10.97 42.26 -29.44
N ASP A 249 11.41 42.54 -28.23
CA ASP A 249 12.26 41.71 -27.39
C ASP A 249 11.72 40.27 -27.24
N GLU A 250 12.20 39.32 -28.05
CA GLU A 250 11.89 37.88 -27.91
C GLU A 250 13.01 37.04 -27.26
N GLY A 251 14.01 37.66 -26.63
CA GLY A 251 15.14 36.95 -26.02
C GLY A 251 14.95 36.46 -24.58
N HIS A 252 13.98 37.00 -23.83
CA HIS A 252 13.98 36.90 -22.36
C HIS A 252 12.81 36.12 -21.72
N LYS A 253 11.85 35.61 -22.51
CA LYS A 253 10.60 35.01 -22.01
C LYS A 253 10.53 33.47 -21.99
N THR A 254 11.52 32.76 -22.56
CA THR A 254 11.45 31.30 -22.75
C THR A 254 11.82 30.47 -21.53
N GLY A 255 12.61 30.99 -20.58
CA GLY A 255 13.09 30.23 -19.42
C GLY A 255 12.04 29.92 -18.35
N ASN A 256 11.13 30.85 -18.02
CA ASN A 256 10.18 30.68 -16.91
C ASN A 256 9.11 29.60 -17.20
N GLY A 257 8.67 29.47 -18.46
CA GLY A 257 7.61 28.51 -18.82
C GLY A 257 8.06 27.06 -18.82
N GLN A 258 9.37 26.82 -19.00
CA GLN A 258 9.95 25.48 -19.04
C GLN A 258 10.10 24.92 -17.63
N ASP A 259 10.60 25.70 -16.67
CA ASP A 259 10.67 25.26 -15.28
C ASP A 259 9.29 24.88 -14.74
N ASP A 260 8.27 25.67 -15.07
CA ASP A 260 6.89 25.37 -14.68
C ASP A 260 6.39 24.02 -15.21
N GLU A 261 6.89 23.54 -16.36
CA GLU A 261 6.57 22.23 -16.93
C GLU A 261 7.29 21.08 -16.18
N ALA A 262 8.57 21.26 -15.87
CA ALA A 262 9.35 20.33 -15.04
C ALA A 262 8.68 20.07 -13.67
N LEU A 263 8.24 21.16 -13.04
CA LEU A 263 7.65 21.14 -11.71
C LEU A 263 6.26 20.47 -11.76
N LYS A 264 5.52 20.63 -12.87
CA LYS A 264 4.26 19.89 -13.11
C LYS A 264 4.50 18.40 -13.24
N LEU A 265 5.51 17.97 -14.00
CA LEU A 265 5.87 16.55 -14.15
C LEU A 265 6.26 15.92 -12.79
N LEU A 266 7.03 16.65 -11.98
CA LEU A 266 7.40 16.21 -10.63
C LEU A 266 6.18 16.08 -9.70
N CYS A 267 5.25 17.05 -9.77
CA CYS A 267 4.00 16.99 -9.02
C CYS A 267 3.13 15.81 -9.46
N GLU A 268 3.04 15.54 -10.76
CA GLU A 268 2.29 14.41 -11.31
C GLU A 268 2.90 13.07 -10.90
N PHE A 269 4.23 12.93 -11.00
CA PHE A 269 4.95 11.75 -10.53
C PHE A 269 4.71 11.50 -9.03
N SER A 270 4.76 12.56 -8.21
CA SER A 270 4.51 12.48 -6.77
C SER A 270 3.07 12.05 -6.45
N CYS A 271 2.10 12.47 -7.25
CA CYS A 271 0.71 12.02 -7.12
C CYS A 271 0.58 10.52 -7.41
N TRP A 272 1.16 10.03 -8.51
CA TRP A 272 1.12 8.61 -8.86
C TRP A 272 1.84 7.73 -7.83
N LEU A 273 2.97 8.20 -7.30
CA LEU A 273 3.70 7.53 -6.24
C LEU A 273 2.88 7.46 -4.92
N ALA A 274 2.09 8.49 -4.61
CA ALA A 274 1.19 8.49 -3.46
C ALA A 274 -0.07 7.61 -3.67
N VAL A 275 -0.51 7.43 -4.92
CA VAL A 275 -1.65 6.58 -5.29
C VAL A 275 -1.27 5.10 -5.27
N PHE A 276 -0.01 4.74 -5.54
CA PHE A 276 0.44 3.35 -5.60
C PHE A 276 0.07 2.51 -4.36
N PRO A 277 0.39 2.91 -3.11
CA PRO A 277 -0.01 2.14 -1.92
C PRO A 277 -1.53 1.99 -1.75
N ILE A 278 -2.30 2.98 -2.22
CA ILE A 278 -3.76 2.95 -2.21
C ILE A 278 -4.27 1.90 -3.22
N ALA A 279 -3.68 1.85 -4.41
CA ALA A 279 -3.98 0.84 -5.42
C ALA A 279 -3.65 -0.57 -4.91
N VAL A 280 -2.50 -0.74 -4.27
CA VAL A 280 -2.10 -2.00 -3.62
C VAL A 280 -3.09 -2.41 -2.54
N LYS A 281 -3.51 -1.47 -1.67
CA LYS A 281 -4.54 -1.73 -0.66
C LYS A 281 -5.82 -2.26 -1.30
N PHE A 282 -6.33 -1.60 -2.35
CA PHE A 282 -7.59 -2.01 -2.99
C PHE A 282 -7.49 -3.36 -3.70
N LEU A 283 -6.33 -3.69 -4.28
CA LEU A 283 -6.12 -4.99 -4.89
C LEU A 283 -6.10 -6.11 -3.85
N LEU A 284 -5.33 -5.91 -2.78
CA LEU A 284 -5.19 -6.92 -1.72
C LEU A 284 -6.46 -7.00 -0.85
N ARG A 285 -7.23 -5.91 -0.78
CA ARG A 285 -8.46 -5.78 0.01
C ARG A 285 -9.59 -5.26 -0.87
N PRO A 286 -10.26 -6.13 -1.64
CA PRO A 286 -11.51 -5.74 -2.26
C PRO A 286 -12.53 -5.49 -1.14
N ASP A 287 -13.06 -4.26 -1.07
CA ASP A 287 -14.13 -3.94 -0.13
C ASP A 287 -15.32 -4.88 -0.39
N THR A 288 -15.73 -5.65 0.62
CA THR A 288 -16.91 -6.55 0.59
C THR A 288 -18.25 -5.80 0.54
N ARG A 289 -18.26 -4.53 0.09
CA ARG A 289 -19.49 -3.78 -0.15
C ARG A 289 -20.12 -4.25 -1.46
N LYS A 290 -21.28 -4.90 -1.35
CA LYS A 290 -22.21 -5.14 -2.47
C LYS A 290 -22.35 -3.87 -3.30
N GLY A 291 -21.84 -3.90 -4.54
CA GLY A 291 -21.90 -2.78 -5.48
C GLY A 291 -20.57 -2.37 -6.15
N TRP A 292 -19.42 -2.80 -5.60
CA TRP A 292 -18.10 -2.60 -6.23
C TRP A 292 -17.62 -3.81 -7.04
N GLU A 293 -18.37 -4.91 -7.02
CA GLU A 293 -18.10 -6.17 -7.71
C GLU A 293 -17.99 -6.03 -9.25
N ASN A 294 -18.44 -4.89 -9.81
CA ASN A 294 -18.47 -4.64 -11.27
C ASN A 294 -17.43 -3.64 -11.78
N SER A 295 -16.55 -3.10 -10.93
CA SER A 295 -15.47 -2.23 -11.43
C SER A 295 -14.32 -3.08 -11.97
N ALA A 296 -14.45 -3.54 -13.22
CA ALA A 296 -13.42 -4.24 -13.99
C ALA A 296 -12.05 -3.51 -14.00
N PHE A 297 -11.99 -2.25 -13.57
CA PHE A 297 -10.83 -1.39 -13.54
C PHE A 297 -9.90 -1.57 -12.33
N LEU A 298 -10.40 -2.09 -11.20
CA LEU A 298 -9.61 -2.22 -9.97
C LEU A 298 -8.32 -3.06 -10.11
N PRO A 299 -8.33 -4.24 -10.77
CA PRO A 299 -7.11 -5.03 -10.94
C PRO A 299 -6.06 -4.34 -11.82
N TYR A 300 -6.48 -3.47 -12.74
CA TYR A 300 -5.57 -2.75 -13.62
C TYR A 300 -4.96 -1.51 -12.95
N LEU A 301 -5.48 -1.03 -11.81
CA LEU A 301 -5.03 0.21 -11.20
C LEU A 301 -3.53 0.17 -10.83
N VAL A 302 -3.05 -0.97 -10.32
CA VAL A 302 -1.63 -1.14 -9.97
C VAL A 302 -0.75 -1.13 -11.23
N ILE A 303 -1.16 -1.82 -12.30
CA ILE A 303 -0.45 -1.81 -13.59
C ILE A 303 -0.44 -0.41 -14.21
N ILE A 304 -1.58 0.29 -14.14
CA ILE A 304 -1.69 1.67 -14.62
C ILE A 304 -0.72 2.58 -13.88
N THR A 305 -0.63 2.47 -12.54
CA THR A 305 0.33 3.24 -11.76
C THR A 305 1.79 2.92 -12.14
N GLN A 306 2.09 1.66 -12.51
CA GLN A 306 3.42 1.27 -13.02
C GLN A 306 3.77 2.01 -14.30
N LEU A 307 2.84 1.98 -15.27
CA LEU A 307 3.05 2.52 -16.59
C LEU A 307 3.26 4.03 -16.50
N PHE A 308 2.38 4.73 -15.80
CA PHE A 308 2.50 6.18 -15.61
C PHE A 308 3.76 6.57 -14.86
N MET A 309 4.17 5.84 -13.81
CA MET A 309 5.42 6.17 -13.10
C MET A 309 6.66 5.99 -13.99
N ASN A 310 6.70 4.96 -14.85
CA ASN A 310 7.83 4.77 -15.77
C ASN A 310 7.82 5.80 -16.91
N GLU A 311 6.65 6.14 -17.47
CA GLU A 311 6.52 7.19 -18.48
C GLU A 311 6.96 8.55 -17.92
N LEU A 312 6.46 8.91 -16.74
CA LEU A 312 6.86 10.14 -16.06
C LEU A 312 8.34 10.13 -15.71
N ALA A 313 8.91 9.01 -15.23
CA ALA A 313 10.35 8.93 -14.97
C ALA A 313 11.20 9.17 -16.22
N TYR A 314 10.74 8.73 -17.39
CA TYR A 314 11.38 9.00 -18.68
C TYR A 314 11.30 10.47 -19.06
N ASP A 315 10.12 11.07 -18.99
CA ASP A 315 9.91 12.49 -19.31
C ASP A 315 10.73 13.39 -18.39
N LEU A 316 10.75 13.05 -17.11
CA LEU A 316 11.48 13.74 -16.07
C LEU A 316 13.01 13.67 -16.31
N ALA A 317 13.53 12.50 -16.70
CA ALA A 317 14.93 12.34 -17.11
C ALA A 317 15.29 13.12 -18.38
N HIS A 318 14.35 13.23 -19.32
CA HIS A 318 14.56 13.96 -20.56
C HIS A 318 14.56 15.48 -20.33
N PHE A 319 13.64 15.96 -19.51
CA PHE A 319 13.45 17.38 -19.20
C PHE A 319 14.68 18.00 -18.54
N GLN A 320 15.24 17.35 -17.50
CA GLN A 320 16.41 17.83 -16.73
C GLN A 320 17.61 18.25 -17.62
N TYR A 321 17.72 17.66 -18.80
CA TYR A 321 18.91 17.72 -19.62
C TYR A 321 18.84 18.73 -20.76
N ASN A 322 17.66 19.00 -21.30
CA ASN A 322 17.48 20.01 -22.36
C ASN A 322 17.75 21.44 -21.85
N ASP A 323 17.61 21.71 -20.54
CA ASP A 323 17.81 23.04 -19.96
C ASP A 323 19.23 23.31 -19.42
N CYS A 324 20.13 22.31 -19.45
CA CYS A 324 21.54 22.50 -19.09
C CYS A 324 22.41 22.86 -20.31
N LEU A 325 21.82 23.34 -21.41
CA LEU A 325 22.53 23.67 -22.65
C LEU A 325 23.62 24.75 -22.49
N CYS A 326 23.54 25.57 -21.44
CA CYS A 326 24.54 26.61 -21.10
C CYS A 326 25.63 26.12 -20.12
N LEU A 327 25.62 24.84 -19.76
CA LEU A 327 26.65 24.13 -19.00
C LEU A 327 27.12 22.95 -19.86
N HIS A 328 28.19 23.12 -20.65
CA HIS A 328 29.04 21.98 -21.02
C HIS A 328 29.38 21.25 -19.69
N VAL A 329 28.91 20.06 -19.32
CA VAL A 329 28.27 18.93 -19.99
C VAL A 329 27.50 18.17 -18.90
N PRO A 330 26.19 17.94 -18.98
CA PRO A 330 25.70 16.61 -18.63
C PRO A 330 25.93 15.74 -19.88
N THR A 331 26.19 14.44 -19.79
CA THR A 331 26.40 13.53 -20.96
C THR A 331 25.10 12.74 -21.22
N PRO A 332 24.80 12.25 -22.45
CA PRO A 332 23.64 11.37 -22.66
C PRO A 332 23.63 10.17 -21.68
N THR A 333 24.83 9.82 -21.19
CA THR A 333 25.08 8.90 -20.08
C THR A 333 24.39 9.28 -18.76
N SER A 334 24.42 10.55 -18.32
CA SER A 334 23.80 10.93 -17.03
C SER A 334 22.27 10.83 -17.04
N ARG A 335 21.63 11.20 -18.16
CA ARG A 335 20.19 10.99 -18.38
C ARG A 335 19.84 9.50 -18.29
N ALA A 336 20.63 8.66 -18.97
CA ALA A 336 20.42 7.22 -18.95
C ALA A 336 20.59 6.66 -17.53
N ILE A 337 21.60 7.12 -16.77
CA ILE A 337 21.85 6.72 -15.38
C ILE A 337 20.67 7.10 -14.48
N PHE A 338 20.14 8.33 -14.57
CA PHE A 338 19.01 8.76 -13.74
C PHE A 338 17.74 7.96 -14.05
N HIS A 339 17.40 7.80 -15.33
CA HIS A 339 16.25 6.99 -15.74
C HIS A 339 16.42 5.54 -15.28
N GLN A 340 17.61 4.95 -15.47
CA GLN A 340 17.91 3.59 -15.04
C GLN A 340 17.75 3.44 -13.53
N LYS A 341 18.30 4.36 -12.74
CA LYS A 341 18.19 4.36 -11.28
C LYS A 341 16.74 4.47 -10.81
N THR A 342 15.97 5.38 -11.39
CA THR A 342 14.55 5.57 -11.02
C THR A 342 13.70 4.37 -11.45
N SER A 343 13.92 3.84 -12.65
CA SER A 343 13.22 2.65 -13.15
C SER A 343 13.56 1.41 -12.30
N GLU A 344 14.82 1.25 -11.88
CA GLU A 344 15.22 0.19 -10.94
C GLU A 344 14.47 0.31 -9.61
N GLN A 345 14.40 1.52 -9.04
CA GLN A 345 13.64 1.74 -7.80
C GLN A 345 12.15 1.44 -7.95
N ILE A 346 11.55 1.81 -9.10
CA ILE A 346 10.17 1.45 -9.43
C ILE A 346 10.04 -0.08 -9.53
N ASN A 347 10.96 -0.77 -10.20
CA ASN A 347 10.91 -2.23 -10.31
C ASN A 347 10.98 -2.90 -8.93
N VAL A 348 11.85 -2.44 -8.03
CA VAL A 348 11.92 -2.97 -6.66
C VAL A 348 10.65 -2.65 -5.85
N LEU A 349 9.98 -1.51 -6.11
CA LEU A 349 8.66 -1.21 -5.54
C LEU A 349 7.61 -2.24 -6.00
N PHE A 350 7.64 -2.61 -7.28
CA PHE A 350 6.76 -3.64 -7.84
C PHE A 350 7.09 -5.05 -7.37
N GLU A 351 8.36 -5.37 -7.10
CA GLU A 351 8.74 -6.62 -6.44
C GLU A 351 8.14 -6.74 -5.03
N ALA A 352 8.13 -5.65 -4.27
CA ALA A 352 7.50 -5.62 -2.94
C ALA A 352 5.99 -5.87 -3.04
N PHE A 353 5.34 -5.28 -4.05
CA PHE A 353 3.94 -5.55 -4.37
C PHE A 353 3.70 -7.00 -4.81
N GLY A 354 4.47 -7.52 -5.76
CA GLY A 354 4.34 -8.90 -6.25
C GLY A 354 4.59 -9.94 -5.15
N ALA A 355 5.44 -9.62 -4.17
CA ALA A 355 5.60 -10.44 -2.96
C ALA A 355 4.29 -10.50 -2.15
N MET A 356 3.62 -9.37 -1.93
CA MET A 356 2.32 -9.34 -1.21
C MET A 356 1.22 -10.06 -1.99
N GLU A 357 1.15 -9.85 -3.31
CA GLU A 357 0.20 -10.54 -4.20
C GLU A 357 0.40 -12.06 -4.15
N ARG A 358 1.64 -12.53 -4.28
CA ARG A 358 1.97 -13.95 -4.14
C ARG A 358 1.54 -14.49 -2.79
N ILE A 359 1.88 -13.79 -1.71
CA ILE A 359 1.49 -14.22 -0.35
C ILE A 359 -0.03 -14.33 -0.23
N GLN A 360 -0.81 -13.44 -0.83
CA GLN A 360 -2.26 -13.52 -0.81
C GLN A 360 -2.79 -14.66 -1.69
N ALA A 361 -2.26 -14.82 -2.89
CA ALA A 361 -2.70 -15.80 -3.88
C ALA A 361 -2.34 -17.25 -3.51
N THR A 362 -1.32 -17.46 -2.67
CA THR A 362 -0.89 -18.81 -2.26
C THR A 362 -1.32 -19.12 -0.82
N PRO A 363 -2.55 -19.60 -0.58
CA PRO A 363 -2.96 -20.10 0.73
C PRO A 363 -2.22 -21.38 1.11
N LEU A 364 -2.25 -21.74 2.39
CA LEU A 364 -1.69 -23.02 2.85
C LEU A 364 -2.43 -24.19 2.16
N PRO A 365 -1.74 -25.28 1.80
CA PRO A 365 -2.39 -26.45 1.20
C PRO A 365 -3.55 -26.96 2.07
N PHE A 366 -4.72 -27.08 1.45
CA PHE A 366 -5.96 -27.46 2.15
C PHE A 366 -5.84 -28.78 2.92
N ALA A 367 -5.20 -29.79 2.31
CA ALA A 367 -5.02 -31.11 2.93
C ALA A 367 -4.31 -31.02 4.29
N TYR A 368 -3.27 -30.17 4.39
CA TYR A 368 -2.53 -29.96 5.63
C TYR A 368 -3.42 -29.40 6.74
N VAL A 369 -4.20 -28.36 6.43
CA VAL A 369 -5.10 -27.70 7.39
C VAL A 369 -6.22 -28.63 7.84
N VAL A 370 -6.83 -29.38 6.92
CA VAL A 370 -7.94 -30.29 7.24
C VAL A 370 -7.47 -31.47 8.09
N HIS A 371 -6.39 -32.14 7.72
CA HIS A 371 -5.91 -33.28 8.50
C HIS A 371 -5.53 -32.87 9.93
N LEU A 372 -4.88 -31.73 10.10
CA LEU A 372 -4.56 -31.19 11.42
C LEU A 372 -5.81 -30.86 12.23
N ARG A 373 -6.82 -30.22 11.63
CA ARG A 373 -8.09 -29.91 12.31
C ARG A 373 -8.89 -31.16 12.66
N SER A 374 -8.95 -32.15 11.77
CA SER A 374 -9.60 -33.43 12.04
C SER A 374 -8.92 -34.14 13.20
N PHE A 375 -7.58 -34.19 13.21
CA PHE A 375 -6.83 -34.80 14.30
C PHE A 375 -7.03 -34.07 15.63
N LEU A 376 -6.99 -32.73 15.61
CA LEU A 376 -7.28 -31.88 16.78
C LEU A 376 -8.67 -32.17 17.35
N ILE A 377 -9.71 -32.17 16.51
CA ILE A 377 -11.08 -32.40 16.95
C ILE A 377 -11.24 -33.80 17.54
N ILE A 378 -10.75 -34.84 16.84
CA ILE A 378 -10.84 -36.23 17.32
C ILE A 378 -10.14 -36.38 18.68
N TYR A 379 -8.93 -35.83 18.82
CA TYR A 379 -8.18 -35.88 20.08
C TYR A 379 -8.93 -35.17 21.22
N LEU A 380 -9.45 -33.96 20.98
CA LEU A 380 -10.21 -33.22 21.98
C LEU A 380 -11.48 -33.96 22.40
N PHE A 381 -12.21 -34.59 21.47
CA PHE A 381 -13.40 -35.38 21.83
C PHE A 381 -13.05 -36.60 22.70
N LEU A 382 -11.97 -37.31 22.38
CA LEU A 382 -11.53 -38.50 23.12
C LEU A 382 -11.02 -38.15 24.52
N ILE A 383 -10.15 -37.14 24.65
CA ILE A 383 -9.57 -36.78 25.96
C ILE A 383 -10.62 -36.27 26.94
N ASN A 384 -11.62 -35.51 26.47
CA ASN A 384 -12.70 -35.04 27.35
C ASN A 384 -13.53 -36.20 27.91
N MET A 385 -13.73 -37.28 27.15
CA MET A 385 -14.47 -38.45 27.60
C MET A 385 -13.66 -39.27 28.64
N ILE A 386 -12.37 -39.48 28.38
CA ILE A 386 -11.47 -40.26 29.24
C ILE A 386 -11.24 -39.57 30.58
N GLU A 387 -10.96 -38.27 30.57
CA GLU A 387 -10.68 -37.50 31.79
C GLU A 387 -11.90 -37.36 32.70
N VAL A 388 -13.10 -37.22 32.12
CA VAL A 388 -14.35 -37.21 32.88
C VAL A 388 -14.60 -38.57 33.53
N ALA A 389 -14.28 -39.68 32.86
CA ALA A 389 -14.38 -41.02 33.42
C ALA A 389 -13.41 -41.25 34.60
N LYS A 390 -12.25 -40.59 34.62
CA LYS A 390 -11.22 -40.79 35.65
C LYS A 390 -11.35 -39.85 36.85
N HIS A 391 -11.62 -38.57 36.60
CA HIS A 391 -11.56 -37.51 37.61
C HIS A 391 -12.92 -36.85 37.88
N GLU A 392 -14.00 -37.35 37.25
CA GLU A 392 -15.37 -36.90 37.43
C GLU A 392 -15.52 -35.36 37.34
N TRP A 393 -16.14 -34.72 38.35
CA TRP A 393 -16.40 -33.28 38.40
C TRP A 393 -15.13 -32.41 38.38
N VAL A 394 -14.01 -32.91 38.89
CA VAL A 394 -12.76 -32.15 38.96
C VAL A 394 -12.18 -31.96 37.57
N SER A 395 -12.41 -32.88 36.63
CA SER A 395 -11.89 -32.82 35.26
C SER A 395 -12.38 -31.59 34.48
N LEU A 396 -13.64 -31.18 34.66
CA LEU A 396 -14.31 -30.18 33.83
C LEU A 396 -13.59 -28.81 33.75
N PRO A 397 -13.19 -28.16 34.87
CA PRO A 397 -12.43 -26.91 34.79
C PRO A 397 -11.05 -27.08 34.15
N PHE A 398 -10.35 -28.19 34.40
CA PHE A 398 -9.04 -28.47 33.80
C PHE A 398 -9.15 -28.71 32.30
N LEU A 399 -10.13 -29.51 31.88
CA LEU A 399 -10.45 -29.78 30.48
C LEU A 399 -10.85 -28.50 29.74
N PHE A 400 -11.62 -27.62 30.37
CA PHE A 400 -11.95 -26.32 29.77
C PHE A 400 -10.69 -25.50 29.46
N LEU A 401 -9.74 -25.42 30.41
CA LEU A 401 -8.47 -24.71 30.20
C LEU A 401 -7.59 -25.41 29.15
N PHE A 402 -7.55 -26.74 29.16
CA PHE A 402 -6.79 -27.53 28.20
C PHE A 402 -7.32 -27.37 26.77
N ASN A 403 -8.63 -27.52 26.58
CA ASN A 403 -9.31 -27.29 25.31
C ASN A 403 -9.10 -25.85 24.83
N TRP A 404 -9.22 -24.87 25.73
CA TRP A 404 -8.96 -23.45 25.43
C TRP A 404 -7.53 -23.22 24.93
N SER A 405 -6.53 -23.89 25.52
CA SER A 405 -5.13 -23.77 25.11
C SER A 405 -4.91 -24.27 23.67
N LEU A 406 -5.32 -25.51 23.36
CA LEU A 406 -5.10 -26.11 22.04
C LEU A 406 -5.91 -25.41 20.94
N LEU A 407 -7.18 -25.09 21.19
CA LEU A 407 -8.01 -24.30 20.28
C LEU A 407 -7.51 -22.87 20.13
N GLY A 408 -6.91 -22.30 21.19
CA GLY A 408 -6.32 -20.97 21.18
C GLY A 408 -5.12 -20.87 20.25
N VAL A 409 -4.22 -21.87 20.25
CA VAL A 409 -3.08 -21.95 19.32
C VAL A 409 -3.56 -22.05 17.88
N GLU A 410 -4.56 -22.90 17.61
CA GLU A 410 -5.18 -23.03 16.29
C GLU A 410 -5.84 -21.71 15.83
N ALA A 411 -6.57 -21.03 16.71
CA ALA A 411 -7.20 -19.75 16.40
C ALA A 411 -6.17 -18.64 16.13
N ALA A 412 -5.05 -18.63 16.85
CA ALA A 412 -3.94 -17.71 16.60
C ALA A 412 -3.28 -17.98 15.23
N ALA A 413 -3.09 -19.24 14.87
CA ALA A 413 -2.54 -19.60 13.56
C ALA A 413 -3.44 -19.12 12.41
N VAL A 414 -4.77 -19.23 12.55
CA VAL A 414 -5.74 -18.74 11.54
C VAL A 414 -5.67 -17.23 11.37
N GLU A 415 -5.54 -16.48 12.46
CA GLU A 415 -5.46 -15.02 12.39
C GLU A 415 -4.13 -14.55 11.74
N CYS A 416 -3.03 -15.25 12.00
CA CYS A 416 -1.75 -14.97 11.33
C CYS A 416 -1.74 -15.39 9.85
N GLU A 417 -2.57 -16.35 9.44
CA GLU A 417 -2.58 -16.91 8.09
C GLU A 417 -3.03 -15.92 7.00
N SER A 418 -3.90 -14.96 7.34
CA SER A 418 -4.53 -14.04 6.37
C SER A 418 -4.17 -12.57 6.63
N PRO A 419 -2.89 -12.15 6.51
CA PRO A 419 -2.39 -10.84 6.97
C PRO A 419 -3.08 -9.61 6.37
N PHE A 420 -3.76 -9.76 5.23
CA PHE A 420 -4.42 -8.68 4.51
C PHE A 420 -5.93 -8.56 4.78
N ASP A 421 -6.51 -9.28 5.75
CA ASP A 421 -7.94 -9.11 6.09
C ASP A 421 -8.21 -7.79 6.88
N TYR A 422 -9.47 -7.47 7.18
CA TYR A 422 -9.91 -6.21 7.82
C TYR A 422 -9.95 -6.25 9.36
N LYS A 423 -9.59 -7.36 10.01
CA LYS A 423 -9.66 -7.45 11.48
C LYS A 423 -8.49 -6.72 12.17
N SER A 424 -8.61 -6.52 13.48
CA SER A 424 -7.67 -5.71 14.28
C SER A 424 -6.22 -6.18 14.32
N ASN A 425 -5.98 -7.47 14.05
CA ASN A 425 -4.63 -8.05 14.11
C ASN A 425 -3.92 -8.07 12.76
N HIS A 426 -4.62 -7.67 11.69
CA HIS A 426 -4.09 -7.65 10.33
C HIS A 426 -3.30 -6.37 10.05
N LEU A 427 -2.59 -6.35 8.93
CA LEU A 427 -1.77 -5.20 8.55
C LEU A 427 -2.61 -3.93 8.37
N THR A 428 -2.05 -2.78 8.68
CA THR A 428 -2.74 -1.49 8.47
C THR A 428 -2.25 -0.81 7.20
N LEU A 429 -2.69 -1.32 6.04
CA LEU A 429 -2.31 -0.80 4.71
C LEU A 429 -2.78 0.65 4.48
N GLY A 430 -3.90 1.05 5.09
CA GLY A 430 -4.37 2.44 5.13
C GLY A 430 -3.40 3.34 5.86
N ASN A 431 -2.91 2.94 7.04
CA ASN A 431 -1.89 3.69 7.77
C ASN A 431 -0.56 3.76 7.00
N ALA A 432 -0.16 2.67 6.33
CA ALA A 432 1.00 2.69 5.44
C ALA A 432 0.83 3.69 4.29
N SER A 433 -0.36 3.75 3.68
CA SER A 433 -0.69 4.73 2.63
C SER A 433 -0.65 6.17 3.15
N VAL A 434 -1.20 6.42 4.35
CA VAL A 434 -1.11 7.73 5.03
C VAL A 434 0.34 8.11 5.29
N LEU A 435 1.17 7.17 5.74
CA LEU A 435 2.59 7.41 6.00
C LEU A 435 3.35 7.77 4.71
N VAL A 436 3.10 7.07 3.61
CA VAL A 436 3.68 7.41 2.30
C VAL A 436 3.24 8.80 1.84
N ALA A 437 1.93 9.09 1.91
CA ALA A 437 1.40 10.41 1.55
C ALA A 437 2.01 11.54 2.40
N ARG A 438 2.21 11.32 3.70
CA ARG A 438 2.90 12.26 4.60
C ARG A 438 4.36 12.46 4.21
N ASN A 439 5.09 11.39 3.94
CA ASN A 439 6.50 11.46 3.53
C ASN A 439 6.67 12.22 2.20
N ILE A 440 5.84 11.92 1.20
CA ILE A 440 5.86 12.60 -0.10
C ILE A 440 5.46 14.07 0.07
N GLY A 441 4.37 14.35 0.78
CA GLY A 441 3.91 15.72 1.02
C GLY A 441 4.94 16.57 1.78
N GLN A 442 5.66 15.99 2.74
CA GLN A 442 6.77 16.67 3.41
C GLN A 442 7.92 16.96 2.44
N ALA A 443 8.32 15.97 1.62
CA ALA A 443 9.37 16.15 0.63
C ALA A 443 9.02 17.24 -0.40
N LEU A 444 7.75 17.38 -0.79
CA LEU A 444 7.27 18.47 -1.65
C LEU A 444 7.33 19.84 -0.96
N LYS A 445 6.93 19.93 0.31
CA LYS A 445 7.00 21.19 1.08
C LYS A 445 8.42 21.69 1.30
N GLU A 446 9.36 20.77 1.55
CA GLU A 446 10.77 21.11 1.67
C GLU A 446 11.33 21.72 0.38
N MET A 447 10.79 21.36 -0.80
CA MET A 447 11.15 21.99 -2.07
C MET A 447 10.61 23.40 -2.23
N VAL A 448 9.44 23.73 -1.64
CA VAL A 448 8.90 25.10 -1.68
C VAL A 448 9.73 26.05 -0.82
N HIS A 449 10.31 25.55 0.27
CA HIS A 449 11.11 26.35 1.20
C HIS A 449 12.57 26.56 0.77
N GLN A 450 13.11 25.69 -0.10
CA GLN A 450 14.50 25.76 -0.60
C GLN A 450 14.60 26.56 -1.89
#